data_AF-A0A9W6RHR2-F1
#
_entry.id   AF-A0A9W6RHR2-F1
#
_cell.length_a   1.000
_cell.length_b   1.000
_cell.length_c   1.000
_cell.angle_alpha   90.00
_cell.angle_beta   90.00
_cell.angle_gamma   90.00
#
_symmetry.space_group_name_H-M   'P 1'
#
loop_
_entity.id
_entity.type
_entity.pdbx_description
1 polymer ?
#
loop_
_entity_poly.entity_id
_entity_poly.type
_entity_poly.pdbx_seq_one_letter_code
_entity_poly.pdbx_strand_id
1 'polypeptide(L)'
;MALERAFEHADGAFVLVPFDLASADLHARDDAIAERLEHAIRRSGVPRVVLLSGLNAHLRRGTSLGAALMEERLRACSVPEPIVLRAGWFMENFTDGLGFRAQAENTGVFRTPFTAHRPMPTVAARDVGQRAAELLTQRHPRLGVHELHGHADLTMTEATAILAEAAGLLDVAYEQVGYEAARASMLASGMPPSFADAVVETARSFNDAQPWALAPRDDETTTSTSLRDWAHAALAGATT
;
A
#
# COMPACT_ATOMS: atom_id res chain seq x y z
N MET A 1 -21.23 -12.64 12.26
CA MET A 1 -22.47 -11.82 12.33
C MET A 1 -22.41 -10.51 11.52
N ALA A 2 -21.53 -9.54 11.81
CA ALA A 2 -21.55 -8.26 11.07
C ALA A 2 -21.05 -8.38 9.61
N LEU A 3 -19.90 -9.03 9.41
CA LEU A 3 -19.33 -9.25 8.07
C LEU A 3 -20.20 -10.15 7.18
N GLU A 4 -20.75 -11.23 7.75
CA GLU A 4 -21.65 -12.12 7.01
C GLU A 4 -22.89 -11.38 6.48
N ARG A 5 -23.52 -10.54 7.31
CA ARG A 5 -24.65 -9.71 6.88
C ARG A 5 -24.27 -8.69 5.80
N ALA A 6 -23.03 -8.18 5.84
CA ALA A 6 -22.56 -7.25 4.81
C ALA A 6 -22.40 -7.91 3.43
N PHE A 7 -22.24 -9.23 3.37
CA PHE A 7 -22.12 -9.98 2.11
C PHE A 7 -23.42 -10.66 1.69
N GLU A 8 -24.46 -10.61 2.52
CA GLU A 8 -25.75 -11.19 2.21
C GLU A 8 -26.34 -10.53 0.96
N HIS A 9 -26.69 -11.33 -0.04
CA HIS A 9 -27.18 -10.89 -1.35
C HIS A 9 -26.22 -10.01 -2.19
N ALA A 10 -24.93 -9.96 -1.83
CA ALA A 10 -23.95 -9.23 -2.64
C ALA A 10 -23.53 -10.04 -3.88
N ASP A 11 -23.51 -9.38 -5.04
CA ASP A 11 -22.96 -9.94 -6.28
C ASP A 11 -21.42 -9.89 -6.34
N GLY A 12 -20.80 -9.15 -5.43
CA GLY A 12 -19.35 -9.05 -5.31
C GLY A 12 -18.91 -8.31 -4.07
N ALA A 13 -17.69 -8.56 -3.61
CA ALA A 13 -17.10 -7.89 -2.46
C ALA A 13 -15.68 -7.39 -2.77
N PHE A 14 -15.40 -6.13 -2.45
CA PHE A 14 -14.03 -5.63 -2.30
C PHE A 14 -13.59 -5.81 -0.85
N VAL A 15 -12.46 -6.46 -0.64
CA VAL A 15 -11.93 -6.77 0.70
C VAL A 15 -10.47 -6.37 0.81
N LEU A 16 -10.05 -6.00 2.02
CA LEU A 16 -8.67 -5.68 2.35
C LEU A 16 -8.40 -6.03 3.82
N VAL A 17 -7.13 -6.27 4.16
CA VAL A 17 -6.69 -6.37 5.55
C VAL A 17 -6.17 -5.00 5.97
N PRO A 18 -6.92 -4.22 6.78
CA PRO A 18 -6.48 -2.91 7.20
C PRO A 18 -5.41 -3.01 8.28
N PHE A 19 -4.45 -2.09 8.27
CA PHE A 19 -3.53 -1.95 9.40
C PHE A 19 -4.28 -1.46 10.63
N ASP A 20 -4.03 -2.12 11.77
CA ASP A 20 -4.49 -1.68 13.08
C ASP A 20 -3.32 -1.02 13.81
N LEU A 21 -3.25 0.32 13.69
CA LEU A 21 -2.20 1.13 14.31
C LEU A 21 -2.30 1.22 15.84
N ALA A 22 -3.28 0.55 16.45
CA ALA A 22 -3.37 0.38 17.90
C ALA A 22 -2.93 -1.02 18.37
N SER A 23 -2.67 -1.95 17.44
CA SER A 23 -2.29 -3.32 17.80
C SER A 23 -0.86 -3.40 18.32
N ALA A 24 -0.67 -4.15 19.41
CA ALA A 24 0.66 -4.49 19.92
C ALA A 24 1.39 -5.49 19.01
N ASP A 25 0.63 -6.35 18.31
CA ASP A 25 1.13 -7.32 17.34
C ASP A 25 0.36 -7.15 16.04
N LEU A 26 1.02 -6.58 15.04
CA LEU A 26 0.44 -6.33 13.72
C LEU A 26 0.03 -7.64 13.05
N HIS A 27 0.94 -8.63 13.04
CA HIS A 27 0.77 -9.82 12.22
C HIS A 27 -0.25 -10.78 12.80
N ALA A 28 -0.31 -10.93 14.13
CA ALA A 28 -1.38 -11.68 14.77
C ALA A 28 -2.76 -11.04 14.52
N ARG A 29 -2.81 -9.70 14.49
CA ARG A 29 -4.04 -8.96 14.22
C ARG A 29 -4.47 -9.09 12.76
N ASP A 30 -3.53 -9.01 11.82
CA ASP A 30 -3.76 -9.22 10.39
C ASP A 30 -4.29 -10.63 10.12
N ASP A 31 -3.68 -11.65 10.74
CA ASP A 31 -4.11 -13.05 10.58
C ASP A 31 -5.54 -13.27 11.10
N ALA A 32 -5.87 -12.69 12.25
CA ALA A 32 -7.22 -12.73 12.81
C ALA A 32 -8.26 -11.99 11.93
N ILE A 33 -7.87 -10.92 11.23
CA ILE A 33 -8.76 -10.27 10.24
C ILE A 33 -8.95 -11.19 9.04
N ALA A 34 -7.85 -11.73 8.51
CA ALA A 34 -7.87 -12.58 7.33
C ALA A 34 -8.72 -13.83 7.57
N GLU A 35 -8.64 -14.45 8.75
CA GLU A 35 -9.51 -15.56 9.17
C GLU A 35 -10.99 -15.17 9.18
N ARG A 36 -11.34 -14.00 9.74
CA ARG A 36 -12.74 -13.52 9.79
C ARG A 36 -13.28 -13.22 8.40
N LEU A 37 -12.46 -12.64 7.52
CA LEU A 37 -12.82 -12.39 6.12
C LEU A 37 -13.01 -13.71 5.37
N GLU A 38 -12.09 -14.67 5.53
CA GLU A 38 -12.22 -16.00 4.94
C GLU A 38 -13.54 -16.66 5.35
N HIS A 39 -13.85 -16.66 6.64
CA HIS A 39 -15.08 -17.22 7.17
C HIS A 39 -16.32 -16.54 6.59
N ALA A 40 -16.33 -15.22 6.51
CA ALA A 40 -17.45 -14.46 5.93
C ALA A 40 -17.64 -14.75 4.43
N ILE A 41 -16.54 -14.78 3.66
CA ILE A 41 -16.56 -15.09 2.22
C ILE A 41 -17.12 -16.50 1.97
N ARG A 42 -16.64 -17.50 2.72
CA ARG A 42 -17.12 -18.89 2.57
C ARG A 42 -18.61 -19.02 2.90
N ARG A 43 -19.07 -18.32 3.93
CA ARG A 43 -20.46 -18.43 4.40
C ARG A 43 -21.45 -17.67 3.54
N SER A 44 -21.06 -16.53 2.98
CA SER A 44 -21.96 -15.73 2.15
C SER A 44 -22.19 -16.34 0.78
N GLY A 45 -21.21 -17.10 0.26
CA GLY A 45 -21.25 -17.60 -1.11
C GLY A 45 -21.14 -16.48 -2.15
N VAL A 46 -20.60 -15.31 -1.78
CA VAL A 46 -20.40 -14.18 -2.68
C VAL A 46 -19.62 -14.64 -3.92
N PRO A 47 -20.13 -14.39 -5.15
CA PRO A 47 -19.57 -15.04 -6.32
C PRO A 47 -18.26 -14.39 -6.79
N ARG A 48 -18.05 -13.10 -6.50
CA ARG A 48 -16.86 -12.33 -6.87
C ARG A 48 -16.20 -11.70 -5.66
N VAL A 49 -14.88 -11.85 -5.54
CA VAL A 49 -14.08 -11.18 -4.51
C VAL A 49 -12.90 -10.49 -5.16
N VAL A 50 -12.78 -9.18 -4.97
CA VAL A 50 -11.58 -8.40 -5.30
C VAL A 50 -10.84 -8.10 -4.01
N LEU A 51 -9.71 -8.74 -3.80
CA LEU A 51 -8.82 -8.52 -2.66
C LEU A 51 -7.78 -7.46 -3.02
N LEU A 52 -7.71 -6.38 -2.23
CA LEU A 52 -6.54 -5.50 -2.24
C LEU A 52 -5.35 -6.21 -1.58
N SER A 53 -4.23 -6.23 -2.30
CA SER A 53 -2.94 -6.74 -1.85
C SER A 53 -1.83 -5.76 -2.24
N GLY A 54 -0.59 -6.07 -1.87
CA GLY A 54 0.60 -5.30 -2.27
C GLY A 54 1.39 -6.02 -3.35
N LEU A 55 2.07 -5.27 -4.22
CA LEU A 55 3.02 -5.81 -5.22
C LEU A 55 3.97 -6.83 -4.56
N ASN A 56 4.59 -6.43 -3.45
CA ASN A 56 5.55 -7.22 -2.70
C ASN A 56 4.93 -8.28 -1.76
N ALA A 57 3.61 -8.52 -1.80
CA ALA A 57 2.96 -9.49 -0.91
C ALA A 57 3.49 -10.92 -1.09
N HIS A 58 3.96 -11.27 -2.30
CA HIS A 58 4.59 -12.56 -2.57
C HIS A 58 5.87 -12.81 -1.75
N LEU A 59 6.51 -11.76 -1.19
CA LEU A 59 7.66 -11.88 -0.30
C LEU A 59 7.28 -12.33 1.13
N ARG A 60 5.98 -12.30 1.47
CA ARG A 60 5.39 -12.77 2.74
C ARG A 60 6.08 -12.19 3.97
N ARG A 61 6.26 -10.87 4.00
CA ARG A 61 6.98 -10.18 5.08
C ARG A 61 6.64 -8.70 5.18
N GLY A 62 7.11 -8.07 6.27
CA GLY A 62 6.92 -6.65 6.53
C GLY A 62 5.44 -6.26 6.50
N THR A 63 5.18 -5.04 6.07
CA THR A 63 3.83 -4.47 5.98
C THR A 63 2.89 -5.21 5.03
N SER A 64 3.39 -6.12 4.18
CA SER A 64 2.57 -6.85 3.21
C SER A 64 2.24 -8.28 3.63
N LEU A 65 2.69 -8.72 4.82
CA LEU A 65 2.42 -10.06 5.31
C LEU A 65 0.92 -10.33 5.48
N GLY A 66 0.15 -9.41 6.07
CA GLY A 66 -1.29 -9.57 6.23
C GLY A 66 -2.03 -9.77 4.90
N ALA A 67 -1.67 -9.00 3.89
CA ALA A 67 -2.19 -9.16 2.53
C ALA A 67 -1.83 -10.53 1.94
N ALA A 68 -0.59 -10.99 2.11
CA ALA A 68 -0.14 -12.31 1.64
C ALA A 68 -0.91 -13.47 2.28
N LEU A 69 -1.14 -13.40 3.60
CA LEU A 69 -1.94 -14.38 4.34
C LEU A 69 -3.40 -14.42 3.86
N MET A 70 -3.94 -13.26 3.48
CA MET A 70 -5.28 -13.16 2.90
C MET A 70 -5.34 -13.68 1.45
N GLU A 71 -4.30 -13.48 0.63
CA GLU A 71 -4.20 -14.10 -0.70
C GLU A 71 -4.26 -15.63 -0.62
N GLU A 72 -3.54 -16.23 0.33
CA GLU A 72 -3.55 -17.67 0.57
C GLU A 72 -4.93 -18.19 0.97
N ARG A 73 -5.60 -17.47 1.89
CA ARG A 73 -6.96 -17.81 2.33
C ARG A 73 -7.98 -17.67 1.21
N LEU A 74 -7.91 -16.60 0.43
CA LEU A 74 -8.80 -16.42 -0.71
C LEU A 74 -8.63 -17.54 -1.74
N ARG A 75 -7.39 -18.00 -1.99
CA ARG A 75 -7.13 -19.15 -2.88
C ARG A 75 -7.77 -20.45 -2.34
N ALA A 76 -7.87 -20.58 -1.02
CA ALA A 76 -8.50 -21.72 -0.37
C ALA A 76 -10.04 -21.60 -0.30
N CYS A 77 -10.59 -20.39 -0.36
CA CYS A 77 -12.01 -20.14 -0.56
C CYS A 77 -12.32 -20.48 -2.02
N SER A 78 -13.14 -21.48 -2.29
CA SER A 78 -13.58 -21.82 -3.66
C SER A 78 -14.56 -20.78 -4.23
N VAL A 79 -14.17 -19.49 -4.20
CA VAL A 79 -14.90 -18.36 -4.78
C VAL A 79 -14.90 -18.56 -6.31
N PRO A 80 -16.06 -18.40 -6.99
CA PRO A 80 -16.14 -18.52 -8.44
C PRO A 80 -15.22 -17.55 -9.18
N GLU A 81 -15.16 -16.29 -8.74
CA GLU A 81 -14.36 -15.23 -9.37
C GLU A 81 -13.43 -14.55 -8.36
N PRO A 82 -12.29 -15.19 -8.00
CA PRO A 82 -11.30 -14.61 -7.11
C PRO A 82 -10.34 -13.72 -7.91
N ILE A 83 -10.19 -12.48 -7.47
CA ILE A 83 -9.33 -11.46 -8.07
C ILE A 83 -8.45 -10.87 -6.97
N VAL A 84 -7.14 -10.82 -7.22
CA VAL A 84 -6.16 -10.20 -6.31
C VAL A 84 -5.58 -8.98 -7.01
N LEU A 85 -5.84 -7.79 -6.48
CA LEU A 85 -5.28 -6.53 -6.97
C LEU A 85 -4.06 -6.15 -6.13
N ARG A 86 -2.86 -6.42 -6.64
CA ARG A 86 -1.59 -6.07 -6.01
C ARG A 86 -1.19 -4.65 -6.39
N ALA A 87 -1.34 -3.73 -5.46
CA ALA A 87 -1.02 -2.32 -5.65
C ALA A 87 0.46 -2.02 -5.32
N GLY A 88 1.03 -1.04 -6.03
CA GLY A 88 2.30 -0.43 -5.69
C GLY A 88 2.27 0.35 -4.38
N TRP A 89 3.37 1.03 -4.09
CA TRP A 89 3.52 1.80 -2.86
C TRP A 89 2.65 3.06 -2.91
N PHE A 90 1.75 3.23 -1.95
CA PHE A 90 0.79 4.32 -1.97
C PHE A 90 1.46 5.69 -1.85
N MET A 91 1.08 6.64 -2.70
CA MET A 91 1.54 8.03 -2.63
C MET A 91 1.15 8.68 -1.29
N GLU A 92 0.00 8.28 -0.73
CA GLU A 92 -0.51 8.69 0.59
C GLU A 92 0.49 8.39 1.73
N ASN A 93 1.41 7.44 1.55
CA ASN A 93 2.45 7.20 2.53
C ASN A 93 3.39 8.41 2.71
N PHE A 94 3.54 9.29 1.71
CA PHE A 94 4.35 10.51 1.86
C PHE A 94 3.75 11.47 2.89
N THR A 95 2.42 11.59 2.97
CA THR A 95 1.75 12.47 3.94
C THR A 95 1.50 11.73 5.24
N ASP A 96 0.72 10.66 5.21
CA ASP A 96 0.09 10.09 6.40
C ASP A 96 1.04 9.12 7.11
N GLY A 97 1.91 8.46 6.36
CA GLY A 97 2.85 7.46 6.88
C GLY A 97 4.21 8.06 7.29
N LEU A 98 4.74 8.96 6.47
CA LEU A 98 6.13 9.46 6.60
C LEU A 98 6.21 10.94 6.96
N GLY A 99 5.10 11.69 6.94
CA GLY A 99 5.07 13.08 7.38
C GLY A 99 6.01 14.00 6.59
N PHE A 100 6.06 13.86 5.26
CA PHE A 100 6.94 14.63 4.37
C PHE A 100 6.99 16.11 4.73
N ARG A 101 5.81 16.75 4.81
CA ARG A 101 5.70 18.19 5.03
C ARG A 101 6.34 18.64 6.35
N ALA A 102 6.04 17.93 7.44
CA ALA A 102 6.60 18.24 8.74
C ALA A 102 8.13 18.09 8.76
N GLN A 103 8.68 17.07 8.10
CA GLN A 103 10.14 16.91 8.01
C GLN A 103 10.80 18.02 7.17
N ALA A 104 10.20 18.32 6.02
CA ALA A 104 10.68 19.33 5.09
C ALA A 104 10.67 20.73 5.71
N GLU A 105 9.57 21.13 6.37
CA GLU A 105 9.46 22.45 7.00
C GLU A 105 10.39 22.62 8.21
N ASN A 106 10.60 21.57 9.00
CA ASN A 106 11.40 21.66 10.22
C ASN A 106 12.91 21.57 9.96
N THR A 107 13.34 20.79 8.95
CA THR A 107 14.76 20.45 8.77
C THR A 107 15.28 20.67 7.37
N GLY A 108 14.42 20.95 6.38
CA GLY A 108 14.80 20.99 4.97
C GLY A 108 15.24 19.62 4.42
N VAL A 109 14.95 18.52 5.14
CA VAL A 109 15.37 17.18 4.73
C VAL A 109 14.26 16.17 5.00
N PHE A 110 13.92 15.38 3.98
CA PHE A 110 13.03 14.23 4.10
C PHE A 110 13.83 12.95 4.32
N ARG A 111 13.55 12.26 5.43
CA ARG A 111 14.28 11.07 5.89
C ARG A 111 13.39 9.84 5.92
N THR A 112 13.87 8.76 5.30
CA THR A 112 13.22 7.45 5.35
C THR A 112 14.27 6.32 5.30
N PRO A 113 13.94 5.06 5.65
CA PRO A 113 14.88 3.94 5.55
C PRO A 113 15.06 3.39 4.13
N PHE A 114 14.35 3.92 3.14
CA PHE A 114 14.43 3.47 1.75
C PHE A 114 15.69 4.02 1.06
N THR A 115 16.21 3.30 0.06
CA THR A 115 17.36 3.82 -0.69
C THR A 115 16.97 4.96 -1.63
N ALA A 116 17.86 5.93 -1.75
CA ALA A 116 17.62 7.17 -2.50
C ALA A 116 17.44 6.98 -4.00
N HIS A 117 18.04 5.94 -4.59
CA HIS A 117 18.26 5.85 -6.04
C HIS A 117 17.59 4.64 -6.71
N ARG A 118 16.91 3.78 -5.95
CA ARG A 118 16.15 2.67 -6.52
C ARG A 118 14.76 3.19 -6.90
N PRO A 119 14.30 2.98 -8.15
CA PRO A 119 12.94 3.33 -8.53
C PRO A 119 11.92 2.47 -7.77
N MET A 120 10.89 3.11 -7.22
CA MET A 120 9.79 2.49 -6.50
C MET A 120 8.50 2.67 -7.30
N PRO A 121 7.72 1.61 -7.56
CA PRO A 121 6.41 1.74 -8.19
C PRO A 121 5.44 2.44 -7.23
N THR A 122 5.10 3.69 -7.52
CA THR A 122 4.20 4.51 -6.67
C THR A 122 2.82 4.67 -7.31
N VAL A 123 1.76 4.42 -6.55
CA VAL A 123 0.36 4.47 -7.02
C VAL A 123 -0.51 5.31 -6.09
N ALA A 124 -1.45 6.08 -6.65
CA ALA A 124 -2.45 6.79 -5.83
C ALA A 124 -3.55 5.83 -5.38
N ALA A 125 -4.04 5.96 -4.13
CA ALA A 125 -5.14 5.15 -3.63
C ALA A 125 -6.42 5.30 -4.49
N ARG A 126 -6.62 6.47 -5.10
CA ARG A 126 -7.72 6.72 -6.03
C ARG A 126 -7.68 5.79 -7.25
N ASP A 127 -6.52 5.59 -7.84
CA ASP A 127 -6.37 4.75 -9.04
C ASP A 127 -6.61 3.27 -8.69
N VAL A 128 -6.18 2.86 -7.50
CA VAL A 128 -6.45 1.51 -6.96
C VAL A 128 -7.95 1.30 -6.76
N GLY A 129 -8.65 2.30 -6.21
CA GLY A 129 -10.10 2.27 -6.05
C GLY A 129 -10.84 2.20 -7.40
N GLN A 130 -10.38 2.95 -8.40
CA GLN A 130 -10.92 2.88 -9.76
C GLN A 130 -10.75 1.48 -10.36
N ARG A 131 -9.53 0.93 -10.28
CA ARG A 131 -9.24 -0.42 -10.79
C ARG A 131 -10.04 -1.51 -10.07
N ALA A 132 -10.20 -1.39 -8.75
CA ALA A 132 -11.03 -2.31 -7.97
C ALA A 132 -12.51 -2.24 -8.39
N ALA A 133 -13.04 -1.04 -8.62
CA ALA A 133 -14.42 -0.84 -9.08
C ALA A 133 -14.64 -1.40 -10.49
N GLU A 134 -13.69 -1.23 -11.41
CA GLU A 134 -13.72 -1.84 -12.74
C GLU A 134 -13.77 -3.37 -12.64
N LEU A 135 -12.85 -3.97 -11.89
CA LEU A 135 -12.78 -5.43 -11.71
C LEU A 135 -14.05 -5.99 -11.05
N LEU A 136 -14.65 -5.25 -10.12
CA LEU A 136 -15.91 -5.63 -9.49
C LEU A 136 -17.11 -5.57 -10.43
N THR A 137 -17.12 -4.66 -11.41
CA THR A 137 -18.31 -4.39 -12.25
C THR A 137 -18.20 -4.93 -13.67
N GLN A 138 -17.01 -5.36 -14.11
CA GLN A 138 -16.79 -5.95 -15.42
C GLN A 138 -17.62 -7.23 -15.60
N ARG A 139 -18.20 -7.43 -16.79
CA ARG A 139 -19.01 -8.64 -17.07
C ARG A 139 -18.18 -9.92 -17.02
N HIS A 140 -16.98 -9.88 -17.59
CA HIS A 140 -16.03 -10.98 -17.64
C HIS A 140 -14.64 -10.48 -17.26
N PRO A 141 -14.35 -10.28 -15.97
CA PRO A 141 -13.02 -9.88 -15.53
C PRO A 141 -12.04 -11.03 -15.75
N ARG A 142 -10.78 -10.70 -16.03
CA ARG A 142 -9.69 -11.68 -15.92
C ARG A 142 -9.55 -12.08 -14.45
N LEU A 143 -9.58 -13.38 -14.16
CA LEU A 143 -9.41 -13.90 -12.80
C LEU A 143 -7.94 -13.96 -12.39
N GLY A 144 -7.68 -14.05 -11.09
CA GLY A 144 -6.32 -14.15 -10.54
C GLY A 144 -5.68 -12.81 -10.23
N VAL A 145 -4.36 -12.72 -10.37
CA VAL A 145 -3.56 -11.58 -9.93
C VAL A 145 -3.54 -10.47 -10.99
N HIS A 146 -3.78 -9.24 -10.56
CA HIS A 146 -3.59 -8.00 -11.31
C HIS A 146 -2.59 -7.15 -10.54
N GLU A 147 -1.49 -6.79 -11.19
CA GLU A 147 -0.50 -5.88 -10.61
C GLU A 147 -0.78 -4.45 -11.07
N LEU A 148 -0.64 -3.47 -10.17
CA LEU A 148 -0.88 -2.07 -10.45
C LEU A 148 0.32 -1.26 -9.97
N HIS A 149 1.20 -0.92 -10.90
CA HIS A 149 2.46 -0.24 -10.62
C HIS A 149 2.30 1.26 -10.34
N GLY A 150 1.14 1.83 -10.70
CA GLY A 150 0.89 3.27 -10.60
C GLY A 150 1.35 4.02 -11.84
N HIS A 151 1.64 5.32 -11.76
CA HIS A 151 1.97 6.11 -12.96
C HIS A 151 3.41 5.94 -13.44
N ALA A 152 4.37 5.93 -12.53
CA ALA A 152 5.78 5.79 -12.84
C ALA A 152 6.53 5.15 -11.66
N ASP A 153 7.72 4.63 -11.94
CA ASP A 153 8.65 4.21 -10.90
C ASP A 153 9.55 5.40 -10.56
N LEU A 154 9.47 5.86 -9.31
CA LEU A 154 10.20 7.06 -8.87
C LEU A 154 11.19 6.69 -7.78
N THR A 155 12.39 7.25 -7.86
CA THR A 155 13.35 7.20 -6.76
C THR A 155 12.88 8.11 -5.62
N MET A 156 13.34 7.85 -4.39
CA MET A 156 13.00 8.72 -3.26
C MET A 156 13.54 10.15 -3.44
N THR A 157 14.67 10.32 -4.13
CA THR A 157 15.19 11.65 -4.51
C THR A 157 14.25 12.38 -5.46
N GLU A 158 13.78 11.72 -6.52
CA GLU A 158 12.82 12.33 -7.47
C GLU A 158 11.49 12.65 -6.79
N ALA A 159 10.96 11.72 -5.99
CA ALA A 159 9.73 11.93 -5.25
C ALA A 159 9.85 13.13 -4.28
N THR A 160 10.96 13.24 -3.56
CA THR A 160 11.23 14.38 -2.65
C THR A 160 11.21 15.71 -3.40
N ALA A 161 11.84 15.78 -4.57
CA ALA A 161 11.85 16.99 -5.38
C ALA A 161 10.44 17.38 -5.87
N ILE A 162 9.66 16.40 -6.35
CA ILE A 162 8.28 16.61 -6.81
C ILE A 162 7.39 17.09 -5.65
N LEU A 163 7.50 16.48 -4.48
CA LEU A 163 6.73 16.85 -3.30
C LEU A 163 7.11 18.24 -2.78
N ALA A 164 8.40 18.59 -2.80
CA ALA A 164 8.89 19.91 -2.39
C ALA A 164 8.39 21.02 -3.32
N GLU A 165 8.47 20.81 -4.63
CA GLU A 165 7.92 21.71 -5.65
C GLU A 165 6.42 21.92 -5.42
N ALA A 166 5.65 20.84 -5.22
CA ALA A 166 4.22 20.92 -4.98
C ALA A 166 3.84 21.62 -3.67
N ALA A 167 4.68 21.50 -2.63
CA ALA A 167 4.52 22.16 -1.34
C ALA A 167 5.01 23.62 -1.31
N GLY A 168 5.65 24.11 -2.38
CA GLY A 168 6.28 25.44 -2.41
C GLY A 168 7.50 25.58 -1.50
N LEU A 169 8.18 24.47 -1.19
CA LEU A 169 9.37 24.43 -0.36
C LEU A 169 10.63 24.37 -1.25
N LEU A 170 11.61 25.22 -0.96
CA LEU A 170 12.90 25.23 -1.66
C LEU A 170 13.92 24.39 -0.90
N ASP A 171 14.87 23.81 -1.64
CA ASP A 171 16.06 23.13 -1.11
C ASP A 171 15.81 21.94 -0.16
N VAL A 172 14.69 21.21 -0.34
CA VAL A 172 14.42 19.99 0.43
C VAL A 172 15.27 18.83 -0.09
N ALA A 173 16.20 18.33 0.73
CA ALA A 173 17.03 17.17 0.40
C ALA A 173 16.38 15.85 0.80
N TYR A 174 16.74 14.76 0.13
CA TYR A 174 16.44 13.41 0.60
C TYR A 174 17.66 12.81 1.32
N GLU A 175 17.43 12.16 2.46
CA GLU A 175 18.47 11.45 3.20
C GLU A 175 17.97 10.06 3.61
N GLN A 176 18.65 9.01 3.13
CA GLN A 176 18.41 7.66 3.62
C GLN A 176 19.00 7.53 5.03
N VAL A 177 18.16 7.16 5.99
CA VAL A 177 18.58 6.86 7.36
C VAL A 177 18.74 5.37 7.59
N GLY A 178 19.62 5.00 8.53
CA GLY A 178 19.78 3.61 8.97
C GLY A 178 18.51 3.05 9.63
N TYR A 179 18.33 1.73 9.55
CA TYR A 179 17.12 1.06 10.07
C TYR A 179 16.84 1.32 11.56
N GLU A 180 17.88 1.34 12.39
CA GLU A 180 17.74 1.63 13.83
C GLU A 180 17.27 3.05 14.08
N ALA A 181 17.83 4.03 13.37
CA ALA A 181 17.43 5.43 13.46
C ALA A 181 15.99 5.65 12.95
N ALA A 182 15.63 5.03 11.82
CA ALA A 182 14.28 5.05 11.30
C ALA A 182 13.27 4.47 12.31
N ARG A 183 13.58 3.30 12.87
CA ARG A 183 12.76 2.65 13.89
C ARG A 183 12.60 3.53 15.12
N ALA A 184 13.68 4.07 15.65
CA ALA A 184 13.64 4.96 16.81
C ALA A 184 12.77 6.20 16.55
N SER A 185 12.89 6.80 15.37
CA SER A 185 12.05 7.92 14.95
C SER A 185 10.57 7.54 14.88
N MET A 186 10.23 6.39 14.29
CA MET A 186 8.85 5.92 14.20
C MET A 186 8.24 5.70 15.60
N LEU A 187 8.98 5.07 16.51
CA LEU A 187 8.56 4.89 17.89
C LEU A 187 8.35 6.22 18.62
N ALA A 188 9.26 7.19 18.42
CA ALA A 188 9.15 8.52 19.00
C ALA A 188 7.91 9.28 18.50
N SER A 189 7.49 9.03 17.26
CA SER A 189 6.25 9.56 16.67
C SER A 189 4.99 8.79 17.09
N GLY A 190 5.10 7.81 18.00
CA GLY A 190 3.96 7.05 18.52
C GLY A 190 3.57 5.82 17.70
N MET A 191 4.36 5.43 16.70
CA MET A 191 4.12 4.20 15.95
C MET A 191 4.30 2.96 16.85
N PRO A 192 3.39 1.96 16.82
CA PRO A 192 3.57 0.73 17.58
C PRO A 192 4.84 -0.02 17.17
N PRO A 193 5.57 -0.67 18.10
CA PRO A 193 6.81 -1.38 17.80
C PRO A 193 6.68 -2.42 16.68
N SER A 194 5.64 -3.26 16.70
CA SER A 194 5.43 -4.28 15.67
C SER A 194 5.22 -3.67 14.28
N PHE A 195 4.54 -2.52 14.18
CA PHE A 195 4.36 -1.83 12.90
C PHE A 195 5.66 -1.16 12.42
N ALA A 196 6.42 -0.53 13.33
CA ALA A 196 7.73 0.04 13.02
C ALA A 196 8.71 -1.04 12.52
N ASP A 197 8.70 -2.22 13.14
CA ASP A 197 9.50 -3.39 12.72
C ASP A 197 9.09 -3.88 11.32
N ALA A 198 7.78 -3.93 11.04
CA ALA A 198 7.26 -4.29 9.72
C ALA A 198 7.66 -3.27 8.63
N VAL A 199 7.65 -1.97 8.93
CA VAL A 199 8.11 -0.92 7.99
C VAL A 199 9.61 -1.06 7.71
N VAL A 200 10.42 -1.32 8.73
CA VAL A 200 11.87 -1.58 8.55
C VAL A 200 12.11 -2.81 7.69
N GLU A 201 11.35 -3.89 7.90
CA GLU A 201 11.46 -5.09 7.08
C GLU A 201 11.04 -4.83 5.63
N THR A 202 9.97 -4.07 5.39
CA THR A 202 9.57 -3.63 4.05
C THR A 202 10.69 -2.84 3.38
N ALA A 203 11.26 -1.85 4.07
CA ALA A 203 12.37 -1.06 3.54
C ALA A 203 13.62 -1.90 3.26
N ARG A 204 13.93 -2.87 4.12
CA ARG A 204 15.02 -3.82 3.89
C ARG A 204 14.78 -4.64 2.61
N SER A 205 13.58 -5.19 2.42
CA SER A 205 13.26 -5.95 1.22
C SER A 205 13.46 -5.14 -0.06
N PHE A 206 13.09 -3.85 -0.04
CA PHE A 206 13.30 -2.93 -1.16
C PHE A 206 14.78 -2.67 -1.41
N ASN A 207 15.54 -2.34 -0.35
CA ASN A 207 16.96 -2.01 -0.44
C ASN A 207 17.82 -3.22 -0.87
N ASP A 208 17.45 -4.44 -0.44
CA ASP A 208 18.09 -5.71 -0.83
C ASP A 208 17.72 -6.17 -2.24
N ALA A 209 17.06 -5.30 -3.00
CA ALA A 209 16.66 -5.50 -4.36
C ALA A 209 15.67 -6.64 -4.64
N GLN A 210 14.90 -7.05 -3.64
CA GLN A 210 13.83 -8.03 -3.84
C GLN A 210 12.82 -7.52 -4.88
N PRO A 211 12.29 -8.40 -5.75
CA PRO A 211 11.30 -8.02 -6.75
C PRO A 211 10.05 -7.57 -6.01
N TRP A 212 9.64 -6.32 -6.17
CA TRP A 212 8.34 -5.87 -5.64
C TRP A 212 7.23 -6.22 -6.61
N ALA A 213 7.44 -6.17 -7.92
CA ALA A 213 6.50 -6.68 -8.92
C ALA A 213 6.99 -8.00 -9.52
N LEU A 214 6.06 -8.84 -9.96
CA LEU A 214 6.37 -10.07 -10.72
C LEU A 214 6.13 -9.89 -12.22
N ALA A 215 5.21 -9.00 -12.60
CA ALA A 215 4.98 -8.60 -13.98
C ALA A 215 5.77 -7.32 -14.30
N PRO A 216 6.22 -7.13 -15.55
CA PRO A 216 6.74 -5.85 -15.98
C PRO A 216 5.63 -4.79 -16.02
N ARG A 217 6.02 -3.52 -15.96
CA ARG A 217 5.13 -2.40 -16.25
C ARG A 217 4.73 -2.41 -17.73
N ASP A 218 3.45 -2.20 -17.98
CA ASP A 218 2.82 -2.09 -19.30
C ASP A 218 1.59 -1.16 -19.22
N ASP A 219 0.82 -1.08 -20.31
CA ASP A 219 -0.38 -0.25 -20.39
C ASP A 219 -1.50 -0.70 -19.42
N GLU A 220 -1.58 -2.00 -19.07
CA GLU A 220 -2.62 -2.51 -18.16
C GLU A 220 -2.30 -2.26 -16.68
N THR A 221 -1.01 -2.23 -16.36
CA THR A 221 -0.53 -2.09 -14.98
C THR A 221 -0.15 -0.65 -14.63
N THR A 222 -0.13 0.26 -15.61
CA THR A 222 0.14 1.69 -15.43
C THR A 222 -1.15 2.47 -15.18
N THR A 223 -1.10 3.45 -14.28
CA THR A 223 -2.23 4.32 -13.94
C THR A 223 -1.99 5.77 -14.35
N SER A 224 -3.04 6.58 -14.33
CA SER A 224 -3.01 7.93 -14.89
C SER A 224 -2.54 9.00 -13.90
N THR A 225 -2.68 8.80 -12.58
CA THR A 225 -2.36 9.85 -11.60
C THR A 225 -0.86 9.93 -11.36
N SER A 226 -0.23 10.98 -11.87
CA SER A 226 1.18 11.27 -11.59
C SER A 226 1.41 11.70 -10.14
N LEU A 227 2.62 11.48 -9.60
CA LEU A 227 2.95 11.97 -8.25
C LEU A 227 2.84 13.49 -8.16
N ARG A 228 3.14 14.21 -9.26
CA ARG A 228 3.03 15.67 -9.31
C ARG A 228 1.58 16.14 -9.15
N ASP A 229 0.66 15.57 -9.93
CA ASP A 229 -0.76 15.94 -9.85
C ASP A 229 -1.36 15.55 -8.50
N TRP A 230 -1.00 14.37 -7.99
CA TRP A 230 -1.39 13.92 -6.66
C TRP A 230 -0.86 14.88 -5.58
N ALA A 231 0.43 15.23 -5.62
CA ALA A 231 1.07 16.08 -4.62
C ALA A 231 0.49 17.50 -4.62
N HIS A 232 0.20 18.08 -5.79
CA HIS A 232 -0.50 19.35 -5.84
C HIS A 232 -1.87 19.29 -5.19
N ALA A 233 -2.65 18.22 -5.42
CA ALA A 233 -3.95 18.08 -4.78
C ALA A 233 -3.87 17.81 -3.28
N ALA A 234 -2.91 16.98 -2.84
CA ALA A 234 -2.77 16.54 -1.45
C ALA A 234 -2.06 17.59 -0.55
N LEU A 235 -1.19 18.42 -1.13
CA LEU A 235 -0.37 19.39 -0.39
C LEU A 235 -0.81 20.84 -0.60
N ALA A 236 -1.67 21.13 -1.59
CA ALA A 236 -2.29 22.46 -1.71
C ALA A 236 -3.35 22.66 -0.62
N GLY A 237 -2.93 23.13 0.55
CA GLY A 237 -3.88 23.34 1.65
C GLY A 237 -3.31 23.88 2.94
N ALA A 238 -2.11 24.46 2.95
CA ALA A 238 -1.53 24.94 4.20
C ALA A 238 -0.85 26.30 4.13
N THR A 239 -1.31 27.12 3.18
CA THR A 239 -1.26 28.58 3.29
C THR A 239 -2.59 29.06 3.85
N THR A 240 -2.71 29.05 5.18
CA THR A 240 -3.38 30.13 5.96
C THR A 240 -2.95 30.05 7.40
#